data_AF-A0A2E0LJ81-F1
#
_entry.id   AF-A0A2E0LJ81-F1
#
_cell.length_a   1.000
_cell.length_b   1.000
_cell.length_c   1.000
_cell.angle_alpha   90.00
_cell.angle_beta   90.00
_cell.angle_gamma   90.00
#
_symmetry.space_group_name_H-M   'P 1'
#
loop_
_entity.id
_entity.type
_entity.pdbx_description
1 polymer ?
#
loop_
_entity_poly.entity_id
_entity_poly.type
_entity_poly.pdbx_seq_one_letter_code
_entity_poly.pdbx_strand_id
1 'polypeptide(L)' 'MTEHQERNDHQDRPPGFWSIVLSTLAAAIGVQSDKNRQRDFAQGRPLAFIVAGILFTVLFILTVVTVVHLVL' A
#
# COMPACT_ATOMS: atom_id res chain seq x y z
N MET A 1 43.56 0.23 -18.19
CA MET A 1 42.86 0.33 -16.91
C MET A 1 41.60 1.14 -17.15
N THR A 2 40.53 0.49 -17.58
CA THR A 2 39.19 1.10 -17.68
C THR A 2 38.42 0.65 -16.46
N GLU A 3 38.12 1.60 -15.58
CA GLU A 3 37.27 1.39 -14.42
C GLU A 3 35.88 0.97 -14.91
N HIS A 4 35.54 -0.30 -14.73
CA HIS A 4 34.18 -0.79 -14.89
C HIS A 4 33.35 -0.22 -13.74
N GLN A 5 32.77 0.96 -13.99
CA GLN A 5 31.86 1.62 -13.08
C GLN A 5 30.60 0.76 -12.92
N GLU A 6 30.48 0.09 -11.79
CA GLU A 6 29.26 -0.58 -11.36
C GLU A 6 28.13 0.46 -11.27
N ARG A 7 27.31 0.51 -12.32
CA ARG A 7 26.07 1.26 -12.33
C ARG A 7 25.13 0.58 -11.34
N ASN A 8 25.14 1.08 -10.09
CA ASN A 8 24.16 0.76 -9.08
C ASN A 8 22.77 1.16 -9.59
N ASP A 9 22.10 0.15 -10.15
CA ASP A 9 20.71 0.20 -10.59
C ASP A 9 19.84 0.21 -9.33
N HIS A 10 19.77 1.35 -8.66
CA HIS A 10 18.78 1.58 -7.62
C HIS A 10 17.41 1.56 -8.28
N GLN A 11 16.81 0.37 -8.20
CA GLN A 11 15.53 0.01 -8.76
C GLN A 11 14.44 1.03 -8.36
N ASP A 12 14.18 1.97 -9.27
CA ASP A 12 12.90 2.67 -9.44
C ASP A 12 11.82 1.70 -9.94
N ARG A 13 11.73 0.51 -9.33
CA ARG A 13 10.69 -0.45 -9.67
C ARG A 13 9.44 -0.07 -8.91
N PRO A 14 8.29 0.07 -9.59
CA PRO A 14 7.02 0.32 -8.92
C PRO A 14 6.78 -0.79 -7.88
N PRO A 15 6.24 -0.47 -6.70
CA PRO A 15 5.97 -1.45 -5.66
C PRO A 15 5.11 -2.55 -6.26
N GLY A 16 5.61 -3.79 -6.17
CA GLY A 16 4.85 -4.95 -6.63
C GLY A 16 3.51 -5.04 -5.90
N PHE A 17 2.52 -5.67 -6.54
CA PHE A 17 1.16 -5.81 -6.02
C PHE A 17 1.13 -6.24 -4.54
N TRP A 18 1.93 -7.24 -4.17
CA TRP A 18 2.01 -7.75 -2.81
C TRP A 18 2.51 -6.71 -1.79
N SER A 19 3.43 -5.84 -2.20
CA SER A 19 3.94 -4.78 -1.33
C SER A 19 2.91 -3.69 -1.07
N ILE A 20 2.05 -3.39 -2.04
CA ILE A 20 0.92 -2.47 -1.89
C ILE A 20 -0.11 -3.05 -0.91
N VAL A 21 -0.45 -4.33 -1.04
CA VAL A 21 -1.36 -5.02 -0.12
C VAL A 21 -0.82 -5.01 1.31
N LEU A 22 0.43 -5.40 1.51
CA LEU A 22 1.05 -5.41 2.85
C LEU A 22 1.11 -4.01 3.46
N SER A 23 1.46 -2.99 2.67
CA SER A 23 1.53 -1.62 3.17
C SER A 23 0.16 -1.07 3.52
N THR A 24 -0.87 -1.38 2.73
CA THR A 24 -2.26 -0.97 2.98
C THR A 24 -2.80 -1.65 4.25
N LEU A 25 -2.51 -2.93 4.47
CA LEU A 25 -2.89 -3.63 5.71
C LEU A 25 -2.15 -3.09 6.93
N ALA A 26 -0.85 -2.83 6.83
CA ALA A 26 -0.08 -2.21 7.91
C ALA A 26 -0.61 -0.82 8.27
N ALA A 27 -1.00 -0.02 7.25
CA ALA A 27 -1.63 1.29 7.44
C ALA A 27 -3.02 1.17 8.08
N ALA A 28 -3.84 0.18 7.67
CA ALA A 28 -5.17 -0.05 8.25
C ALA A 28 -5.11 -0.50 9.73
N ILE A 29 -4.06 -1.24 10.11
CA ILE A 29 -3.80 -1.62 11.51
C ILE A 29 -3.17 -0.45 12.31
N GLY A 30 -2.63 0.57 11.62
CA GLY A 30 -1.98 1.73 12.24
C GLY A 30 -0.48 1.55 12.53
N VAL A 31 0.13 0.44 12.08
CA VAL A 31 1.55 0.11 12.30
C VAL A 31 2.43 0.42 11.07
N GLN A 32 2.11 1.49 10.35
CA GLN A 32 2.90 1.91 9.19
C GLN A 32 4.27 2.46 9.62
N SER A 33 5.36 1.74 9.29
CA SER A 33 6.72 2.22 9.56
C SER A 33 7.10 3.39 8.65
N ASP A 34 8.01 4.26 9.10
CA ASP A 34 8.52 5.37 8.28
C ASP A 34 9.19 4.92 6.99
N LYS A 35 9.76 3.71 6.94
CA LYS A 35 10.32 3.12 5.72
C LYS A 35 9.23 2.76 4.70
N ASN A 36 8.11 2.18 5.16
CA ASN A 36 6.96 1.92 4.30
C ASN A 36 6.35 3.23 3.82
N ARG A 37 6.15 4.20 4.72
CA ARG A 37 5.66 5.53 4.38
C ARG A 37 6.56 6.20 3.34
N GLN A 38 7.87 6.27 3.57
CA GLN A 38 8.79 6.86 2.59
C GLN A 38 8.72 6.13 1.25
N ARG A 39 8.65 4.80 1.20
CA ARG A 39 8.50 4.07 -0.07
C ARG A 39 7.17 4.36 -0.77
N ASP A 40 6.08 4.38 -0.02
CA ASP A 40 4.71 4.57 -0.51
C ASP A 40 4.49 6.01 -1.03
N PHE A 41 5.10 6.99 -0.37
CA PHE A 41 4.97 8.41 -0.69
C PHE A 41 6.09 8.93 -1.62
N ALA A 42 7.29 8.34 -1.62
CA ALA A 42 8.40 8.77 -2.50
C ALA A 42 8.13 8.48 -3.99
N GLN A 43 7.32 7.47 -4.29
CA GLN A 43 6.95 7.17 -5.68
C GLN A 43 5.79 8.04 -6.21
N GLY A 44 5.34 9.04 -5.45
CA GLY A 44 4.39 10.04 -5.91
C GLY A 44 2.95 9.55 -6.09
N ARG A 45 2.56 8.42 -5.47
CA ARG A 45 1.19 7.85 -5.60
C ARG A 45 0.38 7.85 -4.29
N PRO A 46 0.33 8.92 -3.48
CA PRO A 46 -0.52 8.97 -2.28
C PRO A 46 -2.00 8.75 -2.60
N LEU A 47 -2.44 9.20 -3.79
CA LEU A 47 -3.79 8.95 -4.29
C LEU A 47 -4.14 7.46 -4.38
N ALA A 48 -3.19 6.58 -4.72
CA ALA A 48 -3.45 5.14 -4.79
C ALA A 48 -3.80 4.56 -3.42
N PHE A 49 -3.15 5.04 -2.35
CA PHE A 49 -3.42 4.62 -0.98
C PHE A 49 -4.76 5.17 -0.46
N ILE A 50 -5.10 6.41 -0.81
CA ILE A 50 -6.41 7.01 -0.46
C ILE A 50 -7.55 6.22 -1.13
N VAL A 51 -7.43 5.93 -2.43
CA VAL A 51 -8.43 5.14 -3.16
C VAL A 51 -8.54 3.73 -2.57
N ALA A 52 -7.41 3.08 -2.24
CA ALA A 52 -7.42 1.77 -1.58
C ALA A 52 -8.12 1.82 -0.22
N GLY A 53 -7.88 2.85 0.58
CA GLY A 53 -8.55 3.06 1.86
C GLY A 53 -10.06 3.24 1.73
N ILE A 54 -10.53 4.08 0.80
CA ILE A 54 -11.96 4.29 0.54
C ILE A 54 -12.62 2.98 0.11
N LEU A 55 -12.02 2.24 -0.82
CA LEU A 55 -12.55 0.95 -1.28
C LEU A 55 -12.67 -0.05 -0.12
N PHE A 56 -11.65 -0.13 0.73
CA PHE A 56 -11.67 -0.98 1.91
C PHE A 56 -12.80 -0.58 2.88
N THR A 57 -12.97 0.71 3.17
CA THR A 57 -14.02 1.20 4.06
C THR A 57 -15.41 0.90 3.52
N VAL A 58 -15.66 1.10 2.23
CA VAL A 58 -16.95 0.76 1.60
C VAL A 58 -17.23 -0.73 1.73
N LEU A 59 -16.25 -1.58 1.42
CA LEU A 59 -16.38 -3.03 1.55
C LEU A 59 -16.66 -3.46 3.01
N PHE A 60 -15.99 -2.84 3.97
CA PHE A 60 -16.18 -3.11 5.38
C PHE A 60 -17.61 -2.77 5.83
N ILE A 61 -18.13 -1.60 5.45
CA ILE A 61 -19.52 -1.19 5.75
C ILE A 61 -20.51 -2.19 5.14
N LEU A 62 -20.35 -2.56 3.87
CA LEU A 62 -21.23 -3.54 3.21
C LEU A 62 -21.21 -4.89 3.94
N THR A 63 -20.04 -5.32 4.41
CA THR A 63 -19.89 -6.56 5.18
C THR A 63 -20.68 -6.48 6.49
N VAL A 64 -20.53 -5.39 7.25
CA VAL A 64 -21.29 -5.19 8.51
C VAL A 64 -22.79 -5.15 8.24
N VAL A 65 -23.24 -4.39 7.24
CA VAL A 65 -24.65 -4.30 6.85
C VAL A 65 -25.23 -5.66 6.47
N THR A 66 -24.48 -6.47 5.74
CA THR A 66 -24.91 -7.82 5.34
C THR A 66 -25.06 -8.73 6.55
N VAL A 67 -24.09 -8.71 7.48
CA VAL A 67 -24.16 -9.49 8.71
C VAL A 67 -25.36 -9.07 9.56
N VAL A 68 -25.59 -7.77 9.73
CA VAL A 68 -26.76 -7.25 10.46
C VAL A 68 -28.05 -7.76 9.85
N HIS A 69 -28.21 -7.69 8.52
CA HIS A 69 -29.42 -8.18 7.85
C HIS A 69 -29.58 -9.70 7.87
N LEU A 70 -28.49 -10.47 7.97
CA LEU A 70 -28.57 -11.93 8.02
C LEU A 70 -29.03 -12.42 9.40
N VAL A 71 -28.70 -11.67 10.45
CA VAL A 71 -28.99 -12.03 11.84
C VAL A 71 -30.35 -11.48 12.32
N LEU A 72 -30.86 -10.42 11.69
CA LEU A 72 -32.20 -9.87 11.94
C LEU A 72 -33.29 -10.70 11.26
#